data_AF-A0A533S5L2-F1
#
_entry.id   AF-A0A533S5L2-F1
#
_cell.length_a   1.000
_cell.length_b   1.000
_cell.length_c   1.000
_cell.angle_alpha   90.00
_cell.angle_beta   90.00
_cell.angle_gamma   90.00
#
_symmetry.space_group_name_H-M   'P 1'
#
loop_
_entity.id
_entity.type
_entity.pdbx_description
1 polymer ?
#
loop_
_entity_poly.entity_id
_entity_poly.type
_entity_poly.pdbx_seq_one_letter_code
_entity_poly.pdbx_strand_id
1 'polypeptide(L)'
;YLKCPLRVCMQREKRRKRRFGAPSHIYAKARTGASRTVPGVGVPYEVPLSPELTVDTLQLRPNQSAEQITKFVLAKFGRRRYQSAAKR
;
A
#
# COMPACT_ATOMS: atom_id res chain seq x y z
N TYR A 1 -1.37 0.25 6.46
CA TYR A 1 -1.82 -0.98 5.79
C TYR A 1 -2.68 -0.64 4.57
N LEU A 2 -2.28 -1.08 3.37
CA LEU A 2 -3.13 -0.97 2.18
C LEU A 2 -3.96 -2.25 2.05
N LYS A 3 -5.22 -2.19 2.48
CA LYS A 3 -6.12 -3.34 2.44
C LYS A 3 -6.61 -3.56 1.01
N CYS A 4 -6.37 -4.75 0.49
CA CYS A 4 -6.90 -5.21 -0.80
C CYS A 4 -6.91 -6.75 -0.82
N PRO A 5 -8.03 -7.39 -1.19
CA PRO A 5 -8.06 -8.83 -1.39
C PRO A 5 -7.10 -9.27 -2.51
N LEU A 6 -6.32 -10.33 -2.27
CA LEU A 6 -5.33 -10.85 -3.21
C LEU A 6 -5.91 -11.11 -4.61
N ARG A 7 -7.12 -11.70 -4.69
CA ARG A 7 -7.81 -11.96 -5.97
C ARG A 7 -7.95 -10.70 -6.83
N VAL A 8 -8.21 -9.56 -6.20
CA VAL A 8 -8.37 -8.26 -6.89
C VAL A 8 -7.01 -7.73 -7.32
N CYS A 9 -5.97 -7.88 -6.51
CA CYS A 9 -4.58 -7.56 -6.89
C CYS A 9 -4.15 -8.35 -8.15
N MET A 10 -4.43 -9.66 -8.19
CA MET A 10 -4.13 -10.52 -9.34
C MET A 10 -4.88 -10.06 -10.60
N GLN A 11 -6.17 -9.73 -10.47
CA GLN A 11 -6.98 -9.24 -11.58
C GLN A 11 -6.46 -7.89 -12.12
N ARG A 12 -6.10 -6.97 -11.22
CA ARG A 12 -5.54 -5.66 -11.57
C ARG A 12 -4.20 -5.81 -12.29
N GLU A 13 -3.33 -6.73 -11.85
CA GLU A 13 -2.06 -6.99 -12.52
C GLU A 13 -2.27 -7.45 -13.97
N LYS A 14 -3.19 -8.40 -14.20
CA LYS A 14 -3.52 -8.91 -15.53
C LYS A 14 -4.01 -7.83 -16.49
N ARG A 15 -4.70 -6.80 -15.98
CA ARG A 15 -5.26 -5.70 -16.77
C ARG A 15 -4.32 -4.49 -16.91
N ARG A 16 -3.21 -4.48 -16.18
CA ARG A 16 -2.33 -3.31 -16.07
C ARG A 16 -1.58 -3.06 -17.38
N LYS A 17 -1.88 -1.93 -18.04
CA LYS A 17 -1.20 -1.49 -19.27
C LYS A 17 0.13 -0.78 -18.98
N ARG A 18 0.14 0.16 -18.02
CA ARG A 18 1.33 0.93 -17.62
C ARG A 18 1.99 0.32 -16.40
N ARG A 19 3.30 0.05 -16.48
CA ARG A 19 4.00 -0.73 -15.46
C ARG A 19 4.83 0.07 -14.47
N PHE A 20 5.28 1.28 -14.82
CA PHE A 20 6.13 2.13 -13.96
C PHE A 20 7.30 1.36 -13.33
N GLY A 21 8.01 0.55 -14.13
CA GLY A 21 9.13 -0.28 -13.67
C GLY A 21 8.75 -1.57 -12.95
N ALA A 22 7.50 -1.78 -12.55
CA ALA A 22 7.11 -3.00 -11.86
C ALA A 22 7.01 -4.22 -12.81
N PRO A 23 7.52 -5.40 -12.38
CA PRO A 23 7.54 -6.62 -13.19
C PRO A 23 6.13 -7.06 -13.61
N SER A 24 6.04 -7.78 -14.73
CA SER A 24 4.77 -8.34 -15.22
C SER A 24 4.65 -9.85 -14.95
N HIS A 25 3.39 -10.27 -14.86
CA HIS A 25 2.98 -11.67 -14.66
C HIS A 25 3.53 -12.28 -13.38
N ILE A 26 3.72 -11.50 -12.31
CA ILE A 26 4.25 -11.98 -11.04
C ILE A 26 3.34 -13.06 -10.44
N TYR A 27 2.02 -12.86 -10.49
CA TYR A 27 1.07 -13.84 -9.94
C TYR A 27 0.94 -15.08 -10.84
N ALA A 28 1.13 -14.92 -12.15
CA ALA A 28 1.16 -16.06 -13.08
C ALA A 28 2.40 -16.93 -12.82
N LYS A 29 3.58 -16.30 -12.73
CA LYS A 29 4.84 -16.97 -12.38
C LYS A 29 4.78 -17.64 -11.02
N ALA A 30 4.09 -17.04 -10.05
CA ALA A 30 3.90 -17.65 -8.75
C ALA A 30 3.05 -18.93 -8.81
N ARG A 31 1.97 -18.92 -9.59
CA ARG A 31 1.11 -20.10 -9.78
C ARG A 31 1.79 -21.24 -10.52
N THR A 32 2.72 -20.95 -11.42
CA THR A 32 3.48 -21.97 -12.16
C THR A 32 4.73 -22.46 -11.41
N GLY A 33 5.01 -21.91 -10.21
CA GLY A 33 6.23 -22.23 -9.46
C GLY A 33 7.50 -21.54 -9.96
N ALA A 34 7.43 -20.78 -11.06
CA ALA A 34 8.55 -20.00 -11.59
C ALA A 34 8.97 -18.84 -10.66
N SER A 35 8.10 -18.44 -9.73
CA SER A 35 8.45 -17.51 -8.64
C SER A 35 7.90 -18.03 -7.32
N ARG A 36 8.78 -18.34 -6.36
CA ARG A 36 8.37 -18.90 -5.06
C ARG A 36 8.15 -17.85 -3.98
N THR A 37 8.51 -16.60 -4.25
CA THR A 37 8.64 -15.54 -3.24
C THR A 37 7.50 -14.54 -3.25
N VAL A 38 6.47 -14.70 -4.09
CA VAL A 38 5.35 -13.75 -4.17
C VAL A 38 4.49 -13.84 -2.90
N PRO A 39 4.39 -12.76 -2.10
CA PRO A 39 3.59 -12.77 -0.86
C PRO A 39 2.10 -13.00 -1.13
N GLY A 40 1.47 -13.79 -0.27
CA GLY A 40 0.08 -14.24 -0.41
C GLY A 40 -0.11 -15.40 -1.39
N VAL A 41 0.92 -15.80 -2.13
CA VAL A 41 0.87 -16.96 -3.06
C VAL A 41 1.91 -18.01 -2.70
N GLY A 42 3.20 -17.67 -2.83
CA GLY A 42 4.31 -18.60 -2.55
C GLY A 42 4.81 -18.53 -1.10
N VAL A 43 4.62 -17.38 -0.45
CA VAL A 43 4.89 -17.16 0.97
C VAL A 43 3.69 -16.47 1.62
N PRO A 44 3.40 -16.68 2.92
CA PRO A 44 2.30 -16.00 3.59
C PRO A 44 2.51 -14.48 3.59
N TYR A 45 1.42 -13.73 3.49
CA TYR A 45 1.44 -12.28 3.69
C TYR A 45 1.07 -11.98 5.15
N GLU A 46 2.00 -11.39 5.89
CA GLU A 46 1.80 -11.02 7.28
C GLU A 46 1.03 -9.70 7.37
N VAL A 47 -0.24 -9.78 7.76
CA VAL A 47 -1.07 -8.59 7.96
C VAL A 47 -0.56 -7.85 9.20
N PRO A 48 -0.38 -6.51 9.15
CA PRO A 48 0.09 -5.76 10.30
C PRO A 48 -0.92 -5.85 11.45
N LEU A 49 -0.44 -6.15 12.65
CA LEU A 49 -1.26 -6.28 13.86
C LEU A 49 -1.83 -4.94 14.33
N SER A 50 -1.04 -3.86 14.23
CA SER A 50 -1.43 -2.51 14.70
C SER A 50 -0.94 -1.43 13.73
N PRO A 51 -1.52 -1.32 12.51
CA PRO A 51 -1.15 -0.28 11.57
C PRO A 51 -1.62 1.10 12.04
N GLU A 52 -0.81 2.14 11.88
CA GLU A 52 -1.18 3.51 12.26
C GLU A 52 -2.30 4.08 11.38
N LEU A 53 -2.39 3.60 10.13
CA LEU A 53 -3.44 3.93 9.19
C LEU A 53 -3.75 2.72 8.31
N THR A 54 -5.03 2.39 8.15
CA THR A 54 -5.51 1.42 7.15
C THR A 54 -6.26 2.13 6.04
N VAL A 55 -5.89 1.85 4.79
CA VAL A 55 -6.50 2.43 3.58
C VAL A 55 -7.11 1.30 2.77
N ASP A 56 -8.43 1.36 2.55
CA ASP A 56 -9.15 0.35 1.76
C ASP A 56 -9.06 0.65 0.26
N THR A 57 -8.06 0.08 -0.39
CA THR A 57 -7.80 0.25 -1.83
C THR A 57 -8.69 -0.63 -2.71
N LEU A 58 -9.58 -1.44 -2.13
CA LEU A 58 -10.66 -2.08 -2.88
C LEU A 58 -11.70 -1.05 -3.29
N GLN A 59 -12.07 -0.17 -2.36
CA GLN A 59 -13.12 0.84 -2.53
C GLN A 59 -12.58 2.20 -2.99
N LEU A 60 -11.41 2.59 -2.49
CA LEU A 60 -10.85 3.92 -2.74
C LEU A 60 -10.05 3.97 -4.04
N ARG A 61 -10.22 5.06 -4.79
CA ARG A 61 -9.34 5.40 -5.92
C ARG A 61 -7.99 5.91 -5.42
N PRO A 62 -6.95 5.92 -6.26
CA PRO A 62 -5.61 6.40 -5.88
C PRO A 62 -5.62 7.81 -5.26
N ASN A 63 -6.35 8.77 -5.84
CA ASN A 63 -6.39 10.14 -5.31
C ASN A 63 -7.07 10.21 -3.93
N GLN A 64 -8.12 9.43 -3.71
CA GLN A 64 -8.81 9.38 -2.40
C GLN A 64 -7.93 8.71 -1.35
N SER A 65 -7.22 7.65 -1.73
CA SER A 65 -6.22 7.00 -0.86
C SER A 65 -5.11 7.99 -0.48
N ALA A 66 -4.58 8.75 -1.45
CA ALA A 66 -3.56 9.75 -1.21
C ALA A 66 -4.05 10.88 -0.29
N GLU A 67 -5.27 11.38 -0.52
CA GLU A 67 -5.89 12.39 0.34
C GLU A 67 -6.04 11.90 1.79
N GLN A 68 -6.50 10.66 2.00
CA GLN A 68 -6.63 10.07 3.32
C GLN A 68 -5.27 9.97 4.04
N ILE A 69 -4.23 9.53 3.33
CA ILE A 69 -2.87 9.43 3.87
C ILE A 69 -2.33 10.82 4.23
N THR A 70 -2.50 11.81 3.35
CA THR A 70 -2.05 13.19 3.59
C THR A 70 -2.74 13.79 4.81
N LYS A 71 -4.07 13.65 4.94
CA LYS A 71 -4.82 14.11 6.12
C LYS A 71 -4.29 13.49 7.40
N PHE A 72 -4.01 12.18 7.39
CA PHE A 72 -3.43 11.49 8.53
C PHE A 72 -2.04 12.04 8.91
N VAL A 73 -1.15 12.22 7.93
CA VAL A 73 0.21 12.75 8.17
C VAL A 73 0.15 14.16 8.73
N LEU A 74 -0.67 15.05 8.16
CA LEU A 74 -0.82 16.43 8.62
C LEU A 74 -1.42 16.49 10.03
N ALA A 75 -2.42 15.66 10.34
CA ALA A 75 -2.99 15.59 11.68
C ALA A 75 -1.97 15.10 12.72
N LYS A 76 -1.17 14.09 12.37
CA LYS A 76 -0.20 13.46 13.28
C LYS A 76 1.07 14.28 13.48
N PHE A 77 1.55 14.97 12.45
CA PHE A 77 2.86 15.62 12.45
C PHE A 77 2.83 17.12 12.14
N GLY A 78 1.70 17.67 11.72
CA GLY A 78 1.57 19.07 11.27
C GLY A 78 1.71 20.13 12.37
N ARG A 79 1.94 19.73 13.63
CA ARG A 79 2.29 20.64 14.73
C ARG A 79 3.71 20.40 15.23
N ARG A 80 4.69 20.86 14.46
CA ARG A 80 5.99 21.33 14.97
C ARG A 80 6.19 22.77 14.55
N ARG A 81 5.43 23.69 15.15
CA ARG A 81 5.84 25.09 15.20
C ARG A 81 6.81 25.22 16.36
N TYR A 82 8.08 25.38 16.00
CA TYR A 82 9.19 25.94 16.77
C TYR A 82 8.78 26.57 18.12
N GLN A 83 8.81 25.80 19.21
CA GLN A 83 8.84 26.37 20.56
C GLN A 83 10.31 26.50 20.97
N SER A 84 11.01 27.52 20.47
CA SER A 84 12.31 27.97 21.01
C SER A 84 12.77 29.28 20.34
N ALA A 85 12.02 30.37 20.53
CA ALA A 85 12.55 31.74 20.35
C ALA A 85 11.81 32.79 21.20
N ALA A 86 11.20 32.36 22.31
CA ALA A 86 10.55 33.25 23.26
C ALA A 86 10.65 32.68 24.68
N LYS A 87 11.87 32.49 25.17
CA LYS A 87 12.13 32.36 26.60
C LYS A 87 13.35 33.21 26.94
N ARG A 88 13.00 34.44 27.38
CA ARG A 88 13.77 35.41 28.18
C ARG A 88 14.95 36.08 27.49
#